data_AF-A0A4C1ZTM7-F1
#
_entry.id   AF-A0A4C1ZTM7-F1
#
_cell.length_a   1.000
_cell.length_b   1.000
_cell.length_c   1.000
_cell.angle_alpha   90.00
_cell.angle_beta   90.00
_cell.angle_gamma   90.00
#
_symmetry.space_group_name_H-M   'P 1'
#
loop_
_entity.id
_entity.type
_entity.pdbx_description
1 polymer ?
#
loop_
_entity_poly.entity_id
_entity_poly.type
_entity_poly.pdbx_seq_one_letter_code
_entity_poly.pdbx_strand_id
1 'polypeptide(L)'
;MPQRGTEDALYDLMTYIYKELNLKKIVLMVSLDIEGAFDNAWWPALKAQLLAYNCPVNLYGMVKGYLRDREVIVRYAGGVQKGTSKGCIQGSIAGPTFWNLILDSLPENSGTRRIRSGVCG
;
A
#
# COMPACT_ATOMS: atom_id res chain seq x y z
N MET A 1 0.24 -9.28 3.29
CA MET A 1 -0.52 -9.81 4.45
C MET A 1 0.20 -11.07 4.91
N PRO A 2 0.23 -11.39 6.22
CA PRO A 2 0.79 -12.66 6.66
C PRO A 2 0.11 -13.80 5.89
N GLN A 3 0.90 -14.77 5.39
CA GLN A 3 0.40 -15.98 4.71
C GLN A 3 -0.34 -15.75 3.36
N ARG A 4 -0.01 -14.70 2.60
CA ARG A 4 -0.45 -14.57 1.20
C ARG A 4 0.74 -14.40 0.27
N GLY A 5 0.90 -15.33 -0.66
CA GLY A 5 1.92 -15.30 -1.70
C GLY A 5 1.40 -14.74 -3.03
N THR A 6 2.34 -14.54 -3.97
CA THR A 6 1.99 -14.18 -5.35
C THR A 6 1.23 -15.31 -6.05
N GLU A 7 1.54 -16.56 -5.70
CA GLU A 7 0.89 -17.75 -6.24
C GLU A 7 -0.59 -17.81 -5.85
N ASP A 8 -0.93 -17.52 -4.60
CA ASP A 8 -2.32 -17.46 -4.14
C ASP A 8 -3.13 -16.44 -4.94
N ALA A 9 -2.57 -15.24 -5.14
CA ALA A 9 -3.21 -14.19 -5.92
C ALA A 9 -3.40 -14.59 -7.40
N LEU A 10 -2.47 -15.34 -7.97
CA LEU A 10 -2.59 -15.88 -9.33
C LEU A 10 -3.68 -16.96 -9.42
N TYR A 11 -3.73 -17.88 -8.45
CA TYR A 11 -4.77 -18.90 -8.39
C TYR A 11 -6.16 -18.27 -8.26
N ASP A 12 -6.31 -17.30 -7.35
CA ASP A 12 -7.56 -16.57 -7.15
C ASP A 12 -8.03 -15.86 -8.42
N LEU A 13 -7.11 -15.21 -9.13
CA LEU A 13 -7.39 -14.53 -10.41
C LEU A 13 -7.83 -15.54 -11.48
N MET A 14 -7.10 -16.65 -11.62
CA MET A 14 -7.43 -17.70 -12.58
C MET A 14 -8.82 -18.30 -12.28
N THR A 15 -9.08 -18.64 -11.02
CA THR A 15 -10.39 -19.16 -10.58
C THR A 15 -11.51 -18.17 -10.89
N TYR A 16 -11.30 -16.87 -10.66
CA TYR A 16 -12.29 -15.85 -11.01
C TYR A 16 -12.55 -15.76 -12.51
N ILE A 17 -11.49 -15.72 -13.32
CA ILE A 17 -11.59 -15.67 -14.79
C ILE A 17 -12.34 -16.89 -15.31
N TYR A 18 -11.96 -18.10 -14.91
CA TYR A 18 -12.63 -19.32 -15.35
C TYR A 18 -14.11 -19.37 -14.96
N LYS A 19 -14.44 -18.89 -13.75
CA LYS A 19 -15.82 -18.82 -13.29
C LYS A 19 -16.67 -17.88 -14.13
N GLU A 20 -16.21 -16.67 -14.40
CA GLU A 20 -16.98 -15.68 -15.17
C GLU A 20 -17.05 -16.04 -16.67
N LEU A 21 -16.00 -16.66 -17.22
CA LEU A 21 -16.01 -17.22 -18.58
C LEU A 21 -17.02 -18.36 -18.74
N ASN A 22 -17.11 -19.26 -17.75
CA ASN A 22 -18.12 -20.33 -17.75
C ASN A 22 -19.55 -19.76 -17.71
N LEU A 23 -19.74 -18.59 -17.11
CA LEU A 23 -21.00 -17.85 -17.11
C LEU A 23 -21.22 -17.03 -18.39
N LYS A 24 -20.37 -17.18 -19.41
CA LYS A 24 -20.39 -16.44 -20.69
C LYS A 24 -20.36 -14.92 -20.51
N LYS A 25 -19.74 -14.42 -19.44
CA LYS A 25 -19.57 -12.98 -19.20
C LYS A 25 -18.27 -12.48 -19.79
N ILE A 26 -18.25 -11.20 -20.14
CA ILE A 26 -17.04 -10.50 -20.56
C ILE A 26 -16.24 -10.14 -19.30
N VAL A 27 -14.96 -10.50 -19.29
CA VAL A 27 -14.00 -10.16 -18.23
C VAL A 27 -13.05 -9.09 -18.74
N LEU A 28 -12.95 -7.96 -18.05
CA LEU A 28 -11.97 -6.90 -18.30
C LEU A 28 -11.02 -6.83 -17.11
N MET A 29 -9.72 -6.94 -17.37
CA MET A 29 -8.67 -6.78 -16.35
C MET A 29 -7.97 -5.43 -16.53
N VAL A 30 -7.83 -4.68 -15.44
CA VAL A 30 -7.08 -3.42 -15.39
C VAL A 30 -5.96 -3.58 -14.38
N SER A 31 -4.71 -3.45 -14.85
CA SER A 31 -3.51 -3.47 -14.01
C SER A 31 -2.96 -2.06 -13.83
N LEU A 32 -2.70 -1.65 -12.59
CA LEU A 32 -2.08 -0.37 -12.26
C LEU A 32 -0.70 -0.62 -11.66
N ASP A 33 0.31 0.04 -12.21
CA ASP A 33 1.66 0.07 -11.65
C ASP A 33 1.98 1.50 -11.18
N ILE A 34 2.51 1.63 -9.97
CA ILE A 34 2.76 2.93 -9.33
C ILE A 34 4.27 3.14 -9.22
N GLU A 35 4.79 4.04 -10.05
CA GLU A 35 6.20 4.41 -10.05
C GLU A 35 6.63 4.97 -8.69
N GLY A 36 7.71 4.41 -8.13
CA GLY A 36 8.28 4.88 -6.88
C GLY A 36 7.31 4.82 -5.70
N ALA A 37 6.49 3.77 -5.61
CA ALA A 37 5.51 3.55 -4.54
C ALA A 37 6.04 3.89 -3.13
N PHE A 38 7.24 3.42 -2.78
CA PHE A 38 7.83 3.69 -1.47
C PHE A 38 8.35 5.11 -1.31
N ASP A 39 8.81 5.77 -2.37
CA ASP A 39 9.26 7.17 -2.34
C ASP A 39 8.08 8.16 -2.31
N ASN A 40 6.94 7.71 -2.85
CA ASN A 40 5.71 8.48 -2.95
C ASN A 40 4.71 8.20 -1.80
N ALA A 41 5.08 7.39 -0.81
CA ALA A 41 4.25 7.09 0.35
C ALA A 41 3.85 8.37 1.11
N TRP A 42 2.62 8.85 0.94
CA TRP A 42 2.18 10.15 1.45
C TRP A 42 1.80 10.07 2.94
N TRP A 43 2.56 10.77 3.79
CA TRP A 43 2.42 10.68 5.24
C TRP A 43 1.08 11.16 5.80
N PRO A 44 0.42 12.21 5.26
CA PRO A 44 -0.93 12.59 5.67
C PRO A 44 -1.94 11.48 5.46
N ALA A 45 -1.91 10.79 4.31
CA ALA A 45 -2.79 9.65 4.05
C ALA A 45 -2.53 8.50 5.04
N LEU A 46 -1.27 8.19 5.32
CA LEU A 46 -0.91 7.20 6.33
C LEU A 46 -1.44 7.58 7.73
N LYS A 47 -1.27 8.84 8.15
CA LYS A 47 -1.80 9.32 9.44
C LYS A 47 -3.33 9.26 9.50
N ALA A 48 -4.01 9.64 8.42
CA ALA A 48 -5.47 9.56 8.34
C ALA A 48 -5.96 8.12 8.48
N GLN A 49 -5.27 7.16 7.84
CA GLN A 49 -5.58 5.75 7.96
C GLN A 49 -5.34 5.21 9.37
N LEU A 50 -4.23 5.55 10.01
CA LEU A 50 -3.99 5.12 11.41
C LEU A 50 -5.07 5.64 12.36
N LEU A 51 -5.61 6.83 12.13
CA LEU A 51 -6.74 7.37 12.88
C LEU A 51 -8.04 6.60 12.55
N ALA A 52 -8.29 6.30 11.28
CA ALA A 52 -9.46 5.53 10.84
C ALA A 52 -9.48 4.11 11.42
N TYR A 53 -8.32 3.47 11.57
CA TYR A 53 -8.17 2.15 12.21
C TYR A 53 -8.18 2.20 13.75
N ASN A 54 -8.42 3.37 14.36
CA ASN A 54 -8.38 3.59 15.81
C ASN A 54 -7.10 3.03 16.46
N CYS A 55 -5.96 3.25 15.80
CA CYS A 55 -4.67 2.69 16.20
C CYS A 55 -4.28 3.20 17.60
N PRO A 56 -3.82 2.32 18.52
CA PRO A 56 -3.47 2.75 19.86
C PRO A 56 -2.32 3.77 19.84
N VAL A 57 -2.35 4.69 20.82
CA VAL A 57 -1.52 5.91 20.83
C VAL A 57 -0.02 5.59 20.80
N ASN A 58 0.40 4.46 21.36
CA ASN A 58 1.76 3.98 21.31
C ASN A 58 2.24 3.70 19.87
N LEU A 59 1.45 2.98 19.08
CA LEU A 59 1.77 2.66 17.69
C LEU A 59 1.72 3.92 16.82
N TYR A 60 0.72 4.78 17.03
CA TYR A 60 0.67 6.08 16.36
C TYR A 60 1.90 6.93 16.68
N GLY A 61 2.35 6.94 17.93
CA GLY A 61 3.57 7.61 18.38
C GLY A 61 4.82 7.06 17.72
N MET A 62 4.95 5.73 17.61
CA MET A 62 6.06 5.07 16.90
C MET A 62 6.09 5.46 15.43
N VAL A 63 4.95 5.43 14.73
CA VAL A 63 4.89 5.84 13.32
C VAL A 63 5.20 7.33 13.18
N LYS A 64 4.65 8.18 14.06
CA LYS A 64 4.94 9.61 14.05
C LYS A 64 6.43 9.89 14.27
N GLY A 65 7.08 9.14 15.17
CA GLY A 65 8.53 9.20 15.39
C GLY A 65 9.33 8.72 14.18
N TYR A 66 8.91 7.61 13.55
CA TYR A 66 9.52 7.10 12.32
C TYR A 66 9.46 8.09 11.15
N LEU A 67 8.43 8.93 11.10
CA LEU A 67 8.24 9.97 10.08
C LEU A 67 8.83 11.33 10.49
N ARG A 68 9.28 11.52 11.73
CA ARG A 68 9.78 12.81 12.22
C ARG A 68 11.20 13.06 11.73
N ASP A 69 11.54 14.33 11.51
CA ASP A 69 12.91 14.83 11.26
C ASP A 69 13.64 14.12 10.10
N ARG A 70 12.88 13.74 9.05
CA ARG A 70 13.47 13.21 7.81
C ARG A 70 13.97 14.35 6.96
N GLU A 71 15.27 14.56 6.98
CA GLU A 71 15.97 15.36 6.00
C GLU A 71 16.63 14.46 4.97
N VAL A 72 16.35 14.72 3.70
CA VAL A 72 17.12 14.14 2.61
C VAL A 72 18.20 15.15 2.25
N ILE A 73 19.45 14.76 2.49
CA ILE A 73 20.62 15.56 2.13
C ILE A 73 21.04 15.17 0.72
N VAL A 74 20.80 16.05 -0.25
CA VAL A 74 21.30 15.87 -1.61
C VAL A 74 22.61 16.64 -1.73
N ARG A 75 23.73 15.92 -1.84
CA ARG A 75 25.05 16.52 -2.12
C ARG A 75 25.19 16.77 -3.62
N TYR A 76 24.47 17.77 -4.13
CA TYR A 76 24.69 18.32 -5.47
C TYR A 76 24.98 19.81 -5.35
N ALA A 77 26.09 20.27 -5.95
CA ALA A 77 26.50 21.68 -6.04
C ALA A 77 26.36 22.53 -4.75
N GLY A 78 26.85 22.04 -3.60
CA GLY A 78 26.88 22.80 -2.33
C GLY A 78 26.01 22.25 -1.20
N GLY A 79 25.25 21.19 -1.45
CA GLY A 79 24.50 20.47 -0.41
C GLY A 79 23.17 21.15 -0.08
N VAL A 80 22.08 20.64 -0.65
CA VAL A 80 20.73 21.10 -0.33
C VAL A 80 20.10 20.10 0.63
N GLN A 81 19.72 20.58 1.82
CA GLN A 81 18.88 19.85 2.75
C GLN A 81 17.42 20.15 2.41
N LYS A 82 16.64 19.11 2.10
CA LYS A 82 15.20 19.26 1.87
C LYS A 82 14.44 18.44 2.90
N GLY A 83 13.54 19.10 3.62
CA GLY A 83 12.58 18.43 4.48
C GLY A 83 11.68 17.52 3.63
N THR A 84 11.56 16.27 4.06
CA THR A 84 10.77 15.27 3.35
C THR A 84 9.37 15.17 3.96
N SER A 85 8.35 15.17 3.12
CA SER A 85 6.93 15.03 3.53
C SER A 85 6.26 13.77 2.97
N LYS A 86 7.04 12.90 2.32
CA LYS A 86 6.60 11.66 1.69
C LYS A 86 7.74 10.65 1.63
N GLY A 87 7.40 9.38 1.51
CA GLY A 87 8.37 8.31 1.29
C GLY A 87 8.73 7.51 2.54
N CYS A 88 9.28 6.33 2.31
CA CYS A 88 9.77 5.38 3.30
C CYS A 88 11.26 5.11 3.05
N ILE A 89 12.01 4.65 4.06
CA ILE A 89 13.38 4.19 3.83
C ILE A 89 13.33 2.96 2.94
N GLN A 90 14.07 2.97 1.84
CA GLN A 90 14.29 1.79 1.02
C GLN A 90 14.95 0.69 1.87
N GLY A 91 14.32 -0.48 1.95
CA GLY A 91 14.77 -1.57 2.84
C GLY A 91 14.23 -1.52 4.27
N SER A 92 13.34 -0.56 4.60
CA SER A 92 12.60 -0.62 5.86
C SER A 92 11.60 -1.78 5.87
N ILE A 93 11.59 -2.55 6.95
CA ILE A 93 10.61 -3.62 7.16
C ILE A 93 9.17 -3.10 7.22
N ALA A 94 8.99 -1.83 7.62
CA ALA A 94 7.69 -1.17 7.72
C ALA A 94 7.19 -0.57 6.39
N GLY A 95 8.06 -0.41 5.38
CA GLY A 95 7.71 0.18 4.09
C GLY A 95 6.53 -0.51 3.40
N PRO A 96 6.53 -1.84 3.24
CA PRO A 96 5.41 -2.59 2.67
C PRO A 96 4.11 -2.41 3.45
N THR A 97 4.17 -2.39 4.78
CA THR A 97 2.99 -2.20 5.65
C THR A 97 2.39 -0.82 5.48
N PHE A 98 3.21 0.23 5.44
CA PHE A 98 2.74 1.60 5.22
C PHE A 98 2.15 1.79 3.83
N TRP A 99 2.73 1.16 2.81
CA TRP A 99 2.18 1.21 1.47
C TRP A 99 0.80 0.57 1.39
N ASN A 100 0.61 -0.60 2.02
CA ASN A 100 -0.70 -1.25 2.08
C ASN A 100 -1.76 -0.36 2.77
N LEU A 101 -1.40 0.28 3.89
CA LEU A 101 -2.30 1.22 4.58
C LEU A 101 -2.67 2.41 3.70
N ILE A 102 -1.71 2.97 2.96
CA ILE A 102 -1.97 4.08 2.03
C ILE A 102 -2.89 3.61 0.89
N LEU A 103 -2.67 2.43 0.32
CA LEU A 103 -3.55 1.89 -0.72
C LEU A 103 -4.97 1.64 -0.22
N ASP A 104 -5.15 1.20 1.02
CA ASP A 104 -6.47 1.02 1.63
C ASP A 104 -7.21 2.35 1.86
N SER A 105 -6.53 3.50 1.74
CA SER A 105 -7.19 4.83 1.73
C SER A 105 -7.85 5.22 0.41
N LEU A 106 -7.55 4.50 -0.68
CA LEU A 106 -8.16 4.76 -1.96
C LEU A 106 -9.65 4.35 -1.89
N PRO A 107 -10.59 5.26 -2.19
CA PRO A 107 -12.01 4.97 -2.08
C PRO A 107 -12.39 3.79 -2.99
N GLU A 108 -13.07 2.78 -2.43
CA GLU A 108 -13.74 1.69 -3.17
C GLU A 108 -14.97 2.25 -3.91
N ASN A 109 -14.77 3.17 -4.86
CA ASN A 109 -15.85 3.76 -5.67
C ASN A 109 -15.84 3.26 -7.12
N SER A 110 -15.37 2.05 -7.34
CA SER A 110 -15.60 1.30 -8.58
C SER A 110 -16.25 -0.02 -8.18
N GLY A 111 -17.21 -0.52 -8.96
CA GLY A 111 -17.89 -1.82 -8.77
C GLY A 111 -16.97 -3.05 -8.88
N THR A 112 -15.71 -2.89 -8.52
CA THR A 112 -14.63 -3.85 -8.52
C THR A 112 -14.76 -4.69 -7.27
N ARG A 113 -15.34 -5.89 -7.39
CA ARG A 113 -15.22 -6.89 -6.34
C ARG A 113 -13.74 -7.25 -6.21
N ARG A 114 -13.09 -6.69 -5.19
CA ARG A 114 -11.78 -7.15 -4.71
C ARG A 114 -11.93 -8.65 -4.49
N ILE A 115 -11.15 -9.47 -5.19
CA ILE A 115 -11.06 -10.90 -4.86
C ILE A 115 -10.38 -10.94 -3.49
N ARG A 116 -11.18 -10.86 -2.43
CA ARG A 116 -10.72 -11.09 -1.07
C ARG A 116 -10.56 -12.60 -0.97
N SER A 117 -9.33 -13.06 -1.11
CA SER A 117 -9.01 -14.46 -0.87
C SER A 117 -9.54 -14.84 0.51
N GLY A 118 -10.46 -15.80 0.55
CA GLY A 118 -10.97 -16.33 1.80
C GLY A 118 -9.87 -17.14 2.44
N VAL A 119 -9.60 -16.90 3.72
CA VAL A 119 -8.73 -17.76 4.52
C VAL A 119 -9.53 -19.05 4.77
N CYS A 120 -9.15 -20.15 4.13
CA CYS A 120 -9.54 -21.48 4.61
C CYS A 120 -8.65 -21.79 5.81
N GLY A 121 -9.29 -22.04 6.97
CA GLY A 121 -8.64 -22.59 8.16
C GLY A 121 -8.43 -24.09 8.08
#